data_AF-A0A965V4N9-F1
#
_entry.id   AF-A0A965V4N9-F1
#
_cell.length_a   1.000
_cell.length_b   1.000
_cell.length_c   1.000
_cell.angle_alpha   90.00
_cell.angle_beta   90.00
_cell.angle_gamma   90.00
#
_symmetry.space_group_name_H-M   'P 1'
#
loop_
_entity.id
_entity.type
_entity.pdbx_description
1 polymer ?
#
loop_
_entity_poly.entity_id
_entity_poly.type
_entity_poly.pdbx_seq_one_letter_code
_entity_poly.pdbx_strand_id
1 'polypeptide(L)'
;MINVRIFHGSFAKPFSGDEYRELGGLFGGHVAVQVDDRIFGFYFADRNRIHVFPNSKNKSSIFQNQSLEEWKEIVRLKKETIISIPFSKEEKLEIKEFYLKNVANPEWDYSFWGERCASNCFRLLVKYNKVSKGSRFLKAFFPAQLIFTLKREAKKSGYQITTKNGDSRRIWA
;
A
#
# COMPACT_ATOMS: atom_id res chain seq x y z
N MET A 1 10.19 -7.24 12.75
CA MET A 1 10.02 -6.63 11.43
C MET A 1 8.55 -6.56 11.08
N ILE A 2 8.13 -5.47 10.46
CA ILE A 2 6.92 -5.35 9.65
C ILE A 2 7.39 -5.05 8.24
N ASN A 3 6.75 -5.63 7.23
CA ASN A 3 7.11 -5.37 5.83
C ASN A 3 6.05 -4.49 5.18
N VAL A 4 6.45 -3.32 4.69
CA VAL A 4 5.61 -2.52 3.80
C VAL A 4 5.81 -3.06 2.39
N ARG A 5 4.75 -3.65 1.84
CA ARG A 5 4.74 -4.31 0.53
C ARG A 5 4.01 -3.43 -0.47
N ILE A 6 4.69 -3.06 -1.54
CA ILE A 6 4.15 -2.13 -2.53
C ILE A 6 4.30 -2.75 -3.91
N PHE A 7 3.20 -3.11 -4.55
CA PHE A 7 3.25 -3.39 -5.98
C PHE A 7 3.13 -2.10 -6.78
N HIS A 8 3.95 -1.99 -7.82
CA HIS A 8 4.11 -0.77 -8.60
C HIS A 8 2.95 -0.61 -9.60
N GLY A 9 2.60 0.64 -9.89
CA GLY A 9 1.78 0.97 -11.04
C GLY A 9 2.45 0.58 -12.36
N SER A 10 1.65 0.27 -13.37
CA SER A 10 2.16 -0.12 -14.69
C SER A 10 1.14 0.11 -15.81
N PHE A 11 1.64 0.09 -17.04
CA PHE A 11 0.85 -0.02 -18.25
C PHE A 11 1.42 -1.09 -19.18
N ALA A 12 0.58 -1.65 -20.05
CA ALA A 12 1.00 -2.63 -21.04
C ALA A 12 1.94 -2.00 -22.07
N LYS A 13 2.98 -2.72 -22.50
CA LYS A 13 3.79 -2.29 -23.64
C LYS A 13 2.92 -2.27 -24.91
N PRO A 14 3.17 -1.34 -25.85
CA PRO A 14 2.55 -1.41 -27.17
C PRO A 14 2.73 -2.80 -27.78
N PHE A 15 1.69 -3.33 -28.42
CA PHE A 15 1.70 -4.62 -29.13
C PHE A 15 2.02 -5.86 -28.27
N SER A 16 1.90 -5.75 -26.94
CA SER A 16 2.16 -6.89 -26.02
C SER A 16 0.99 -7.87 -25.86
N GLY A 17 -0.20 -7.51 -26.35
CA GLY A 17 -1.43 -8.29 -26.18
C GLY A 17 -2.00 -8.28 -24.75
N ASP A 18 -1.45 -7.46 -23.84
CA ASP A 18 -1.94 -7.31 -22.47
C ASP A 18 -2.93 -6.13 -22.38
N GLU A 19 -4.18 -6.43 -22.05
CA GLU A 19 -5.25 -5.42 -21.94
C GLU A 19 -5.44 -4.90 -20.51
N TYR A 20 -4.75 -5.46 -19.51
CA TYR A 20 -4.98 -5.13 -18.12
C TYR A 20 -4.50 -3.71 -17.74
N ARG A 21 -5.38 -2.95 -17.09
CA ARG A 21 -5.12 -1.57 -16.63
C ARG A 21 -5.22 -1.44 -15.12
N GLU A 22 -4.10 -1.09 -14.49
CA GLU A 22 -4.07 -0.72 -13.07
C GLU A 22 -4.75 0.64 -12.83
N LEU A 23 -5.51 0.74 -11.75
CA LEU A 23 -6.08 2.02 -11.33
C LEU A 23 -4.96 3.01 -11.00
N GLY A 24 -4.95 4.17 -11.65
CA GLY A 24 -3.90 5.18 -11.50
C GLY A 24 -2.68 4.98 -12.40
N GLY A 25 -2.66 3.95 -13.26
CA GLY A 25 -1.59 3.73 -14.24
C GLY A 25 -0.21 3.61 -13.59
N LEU A 26 0.78 4.34 -14.10
CA LEU A 26 2.14 4.37 -13.54
C LEU A 26 2.19 4.85 -12.09
N PHE A 27 1.37 5.83 -11.73
CA PHE A 27 1.31 6.35 -10.36
C PHE A 27 0.44 5.48 -9.45
N GLY A 28 -0.23 4.48 -10.02
CA GLY A 28 -1.06 3.52 -9.31
C GLY A 28 -0.25 2.51 -8.52
N GLY A 29 -0.81 1.30 -8.44
CA GLY A 29 -0.30 0.23 -7.59
C GLY A 29 -1.06 0.15 -6.28
N HIS A 30 -0.50 -0.56 -5.31
CA HIS A 30 -1.13 -0.75 -4.01
C HIS A 30 -0.08 -0.93 -2.92
N VAL A 31 -0.43 -0.45 -1.73
CA VAL A 31 0.37 -0.54 -0.52
C VAL A 31 -0.36 -1.44 0.46
N ALA A 32 0.35 -2.47 0.93
CA ALA A 32 -0.10 -3.36 1.98
C ALA A 32 0.96 -3.47 3.09
N VAL A 33 0.53 -3.81 4.29
CA VAL A 33 1.38 -3.96 5.47
C VAL A 33 1.34 -5.41 5.93
N GLN A 34 2.48 -6.08 5.91
CA GLN A 34 2.63 -7.43 6.43
C GLN A 34 3.01 -7.39 7.91
N VAL A 35 2.18 -8.02 8.73
CA VAL A 35 2.48 -8.31 10.14
C VAL A 35 2.41 -9.82 10.33
N ASP A 36 3.52 -10.41 10.75
CA ASP A 36 3.69 -11.86 10.83
C ASP A 36 3.39 -12.56 9.49
N ASP A 37 2.42 -13.46 9.47
CA ASP A 37 1.95 -14.25 8.33
C ASP A 37 0.78 -13.62 7.57
N ARG A 38 0.32 -12.43 8.00
CA ARG A 38 -0.84 -11.73 7.44
C ARG A 38 -0.45 -10.46 6.71
N ILE A 39 -1.16 -10.16 5.63
CA ILE A 39 -0.97 -8.97 4.81
C ILE A 39 -2.26 -8.18 4.78
N PHE A 40 -2.17 -6.92 5.23
CA PHE A 40 -3.30 -6.02 5.34
C PHE A 40 -3.22 -4.92 4.29
N GLY A 41 -4.26 -4.82 3.45
CA GLY A 41 -4.39 -3.80 2.41
C GLY A 41 -5.59 -2.89 2.69
N PHE A 42 -5.51 -1.62 2.32
CA PHE A 42 -6.66 -0.70 2.35
C PHE A 42 -7.09 -0.35 0.93
N TYR A 43 -8.31 -0.72 0.56
CA TYR A 43 -8.80 -0.66 -0.82
C TYR A 43 -10.18 0.00 -0.90
N PHE A 44 -10.60 0.35 -2.11
CA PHE A 44 -11.98 0.75 -2.38
C PHE A 44 -12.87 -0.49 -2.46
N ALA A 45 -14.12 -0.37 -2.00
CA ALA A 45 -15.09 -1.46 -2.08
C ALA A 45 -15.56 -1.68 -3.53
N ASP A 46 -15.83 -0.58 -4.23
CA ASP A 46 -16.26 -0.57 -5.63
C ASP A 46 -15.51 0.52 -6.39
N ARG A 47 -14.84 0.12 -7.48
CA ARG A 47 -14.07 1.01 -8.36
C ARG A 47 -14.92 2.14 -8.93
N ASN A 48 -16.19 1.88 -9.19
CA ASN A 48 -17.12 2.85 -9.78
C ASN A 48 -17.72 3.79 -8.75
N ARG A 49 -17.43 3.58 -7.46
CA ARG A 49 -17.96 4.37 -6.33
C ARG A 49 -16.85 4.95 -5.45
N ILE A 50 -15.68 5.24 -6.02
CA ILE A 50 -14.63 5.93 -5.27
C ILE A 50 -15.06 7.39 -5.06
N HIS A 51 -15.16 7.82 -3.81
CA HIS A 51 -15.56 9.19 -3.52
C HIS A 51 -14.44 10.20 -3.80
N VAL A 52 -14.83 11.42 -4.18
CA VAL A 52 -13.90 12.54 -4.31
C VAL A 52 -13.49 13.05 -2.92
N PHE A 53 -14.46 13.20 -2.01
CA PHE A 53 -14.27 13.57 -0.60
C PHE A 53 -14.77 12.45 0.33
N PRO A 54 -14.20 12.29 1.54
CA PRO A 54 -14.63 11.25 2.46
C PRO A 54 -16.11 11.31 2.83
N ASN A 55 -16.77 10.16 2.88
CA ASN A 55 -18.13 10.01 3.38
C ASN A 55 -18.17 9.05 4.57
N SER A 56 -18.38 9.59 5.79
CA SER A 56 -18.39 8.80 7.02
C SER A 56 -19.65 7.93 7.19
N LYS A 57 -20.77 8.31 6.55
CA LYS A 57 -22.06 7.61 6.67
C LYS A 57 -22.19 6.46 5.68
N ASN A 58 -21.56 6.57 4.52
CA ASN A 58 -21.56 5.55 3.47
C ASN A 58 -20.14 5.42 2.93
N LYS A 59 -19.34 4.54 3.54
CA LYS A 59 -17.92 4.36 3.15
C LYS A 59 -17.83 3.41 1.96
N SER A 60 -17.02 3.77 0.97
CA SER A 60 -16.67 2.95 -0.19
C SER A 60 -15.28 2.34 -0.02
N SER A 61 -15.05 1.71 1.13
CA SER A 61 -13.73 1.18 1.51
C SER A 61 -13.81 -0.21 2.10
N ILE A 62 -12.71 -0.93 1.97
CA ILE A 62 -12.49 -2.23 2.59
C ILE A 62 -11.06 -2.32 3.10
N PHE A 63 -10.88 -3.05 4.20
CA PHE A 63 -9.58 -3.56 4.59
C PHE A 63 -9.52 -5.05 4.26
N GLN A 64 -8.47 -5.42 3.55
CA GLN A 64 -8.18 -6.79 3.18
C GLN A 64 -7.32 -7.43 4.26
N ASN A 65 -7.51 -8.72 4.49
CA ASN A 65 -6.69 -9.53 5.38
C ASN A 65 -6.35 -10.82 4.65
N GLN A 66 -5.20 -10.84 3.99
CA GLN A 66 -4.73 -11.94 3.16
C GLN A 66 -3.65 -12.74 3.90
N SER A 67 -3.59 -14.03 3.64
CA SER A 67 -2.41 -14.85 3.88
C SER A 67 -1.25 -14.41 2.99
N LEU A 68 -0.04 -14.82 3.36
CA LEU A 68 1.14 -14.60 2.55
C LEU A 68 1.03 -15.27 1.16
N GLU A 69 0.39 -16.44 1.09
CA GLU A 69 0.19 -17.24 -0.11
C GLU A 69 -0.75 -16.54 -1.10
N GLU A 70 -1.89 -16.03 -0.61
CA GLU A 70 -2.83 -15.24 -1.42
C GLU A 70 -2.14 -14.00 -1.99
N TRP A 71 -1.36 -13.30 -1.17
CA TRP A 71 -0.61 -12.13 -1.64
C TRP A 71 0.42 -12.49 -2.71
N LYS A 72 1.19 -13.57 -2.52
CA LYS A 72 2.17 -14.04 -3.51
C LYS A 72 1.52 -14.28 -4.87
N GLU A 73 0.29 -14.80 -4.91
CA GLU A 73 -0.44 -14.96 -6.17
C GLU A 73 -0.88 -13.60 -6.75
N ILE A 74 -1.41 -12.70 -5.93
CA ILE A 74 -1.80 -11.34 -6.36
C ILE A 74 -0.62 -10.59 -7.00
N VAL A 75 0.58 -10.74 -6.45
CA VAL A 75 1.79 -10.06 -6.94
C VAL A 75 2.66 -10.93 -7.85
N ARG A 76 2.18 -12.10 -8.28
CA ARG A 76 2.98 -13.08 -9.05
C ARG A 76 3.64 -12.46 -10.27
N LEU A 77 2.88 -11.68 -11.05
CA LEU A 77 3.36 -11.00 -12.26
C LEU A 77 3.66 -9.50 -12.05
N LYS A 78 3.57 -9.02 -10.81
CA LYS A 78 3.72 -7.60 -10.48
C LYS A 78 5.13 -7.28 -9.99
N LYS A 79 5.63 -6.10 -10.37
CA LYS A 79 6.83 -5.53 -9.74
C LYS A 79 6.47 -5.14 -8.31
N GLU A 80 7.22 -5.65 -7.34
CA GLU A 80 6.95 -5.43 -5.91
C GLU A 80 8.21 -4.89 -5.24
N THR A 81 8.08 -3.83 -4.45
CA THR A 81 9.10 -3.38 -3.50
C THR A 81 8.63 -3.67 -2.09
N ILE A 82 9.49 -4.32 -1.31
CA ILE A 82 9.30 -4.66 0.09
C ILE A 82 10.30 -3.84 0.90
N ILE A 83 9.80 -3.10 1.89
CA ILE A 83 10.61 -2.36 2.85
C ILE A 83 10.40 -2.98 4.24
N SER A 84 11.44 -3.56 4.80
CA SER A 84 11.41 -4.22 6.11
C SER A 84 11.83 -3.23 7.19
N ILE A 85 10.89 -2.90 8.07
CA ILE A 85 11.04 -1.88 9.11
C ILE A 85 11.02 -2.55 10.50
N PRO A 86 11.95 -2.20 11.40
CA PRO A 86 11.94 -2.70 12.77
C PRO A 86 10.82 -2.04 13.58
N PHE A 87 10.06 -2.90 14.29
CA PHE A 87 9.00 -2.52 15.22
C PHE A 87 9.14 -3.37 16.48
N SER A 88 8.83 -2.80 17.63
CA SER A 88 8.74 -3.51 18.91
C SER A 88 7.61 -4.55 18.87
N LYS A 89 7.56 -5.45 19.85
CA LYS A 89 6.50 -6.46 19.91
C LYS A 89 5.14 -5.79 20.17
N GLU A 90 5.14 -4.78 21.02
CA GLU A 90 3.97 -3.99 21.41
C GLU A 90 3.44 -3.21 20.21
N GLU A 91 4.31 -2.51 19.47
CA GLU A 91 3.91 -1.80 18.26
C GLU A 91 3.29 -2.74 17.22
N LYS A 92 3.85 -3.94 17.03
CA LYS A 92 3.28 -4.94 16.09
C LYS A 92 1.90 -5.40 16.51
N LEU A 93 1.70 -5.66 17.80
CA LEU A 93 0.42 -6.09 18.34
C LEU A 93 -0.65 -5.02 18.09
N GLU A 94 -0.35 -3.77 18.43
CA GLU A 94 -1.25 -2.63 18.19
C GLU A 94 -1.59 -2.47 16.69
N ILE A 95 -0.60 -2.63 15.82
CA ILE A 95 -0.81 -2.54 14.37
C ILE A 95 -1.72 -3.68 13.88
N LYS A 96 -1.51 -4.90 14.38
CA LYS A 96 -2.32 -6.06 14.03
C LYS A 96 -3.77 -5.87 14.48
N GLU A 97 -3.99 -5.45 15.71
CA GLU A 97 -5.32 -5.16 16.27
C GLU A 97 -6.02 -4.04 15.50
N PHE A 98 -5.29 -2.98 15.18
CA PHE A 98 -5.77 -1.89 14.33
C PHE A 98 -6.32 -2.41 13.00
N TYR A 99 -5.57 -3.26 12.30
CA TYR A 99 -6.01 -3.79 11.02
C TYR A 99 -7.18 -4.77 11.17
N LEU A 100 -7.15 -5.67 12.15
CA LEU A 100 -8.24 -6.62 12.40
C LEU A 100 -9.57 -5.90 12.70
N LYS A 101 -9.54 -4.83 13.51
CA LYS A 101 -10.71 -3.98 13.75
C LYS A 101 -11.23 -3.35 12.46
N ASN A 102 -10.33 -2.83 11.62
CA ASN A 102 -10.71 -2.16 10.38
C ASN A 102 -11.16 -3.11 9.27
N VAL A 103 -10.76 -4.38 9.30
CA VAL A 103 -11.30 -5.45 8.43
C VAL A 103 -12.77 -5.69 8.75
N ALA A 104 -13.13 -5.71 10.03
CA ALA A 104 -14.52 -5.89 10.46
C ALA A 104 -15.37 -4.63 10.21
N ASN A 105 -14.84 -3.45 10.52
CA ASN A 105 -15.53 -2.17 10.36
C ASN A 105 -14.54 -1.05 10.00
N PRO A 106 -14.38 -0.74 8.69
CA PRO A 106 -13.47 0.30 8.24
C PRO A 106 -13.76 1.66 8.90
N GLU A 107 -12.75 2.24 9.53
CA GLU A 107 -12.83 3.57 10.14
C GLU A 107 -12.80 4.68 9.07
N TRP A 108 -12.00 4.48 8.00
CA TRP A 108 -11.83 5.45 6.92
C TRP A 108 -12.58 5.08 5.66
N ASP A 109 -13.06 6.10 4.96
CA ASP A 109 -13.56 5.99 3.59
C ASP A 109 -12.41 6.10 2.58
N TYR A 110 -12.50 5.37 1.47
CA TYR A 110 -11.51 5.40 0.40
C TYR A 110 -11.90 6.49 -0.57
N SER A 111 -11.12 7.57 -0.60
CA SER A 111 -11.48 8.77 -1.38
C SER A 111 -10.26 9.51 -1.91
N PHE A 112 -10.45 10.26 -2.99
CA PHE A 112 -9.34 10.95 -3.68
C PHE A 112 -8.65 11.98 -2.79
N TRP A 113 -9.42 12.89 -2.18
CA TRP A 113 -8.92 13.90 -1.24
C TRP A 113 -8.81 13.38 0.19
N GLY A 114 -9.22 12.15 0.48
CA GLY A 114 -9.15 11.52 1.79
C GLY A 114 -8.09 10.43 1.88
N GLU A 115 -8.42 9.36 2.61
CA GLU A 115 -7.52 8.24 2.87
C GLU A 115 -7.49 7.29 1.67
N ARG A 116 -6.30 6.78 1.34
CA ARG A 116 -6.03 5.73 0.35
C ARG A 116 -4.95 4.79 0.88
N CYS A 117 -4.64 3.71 0.14
CA CYS A 117 -3.66 2.71 0.59
C CYS A 117 -2.32 3.33 1.05
N ALA A 118 -1.73 4.21 0.23
CA ALA A 118 -0.46 4.83 0.53
C ALA A 118 -0.53 5.78 1.72
N SER A 119 -1.56 6.63 1.81
CA SER A 119 -1.69 7.59 2.91
C SER A 119 -2.02 6.89 4.24
N ASN A 120 -2.79 5.80 4.20
CA ASN A 120 -3.16 5.02 5.38
C ASN A 120 -1.91 4.38 5.99
N CYS A 121 -1.09 3.75 5.15
CA CYS A 121 0.20 3.22 5.56
C CYS A 121 1.14 4.33 6.06
N PHE A 122 1.24 5.46 5.37
CA PHE A 122 2.09 6.57 5.79
C PHE A 122 1.70 7.11 7.16
N ARG A 123 0.39 7.26 7.43
CA ARG A 123 -0.12 7.69 8.74
C ARG A 123 0.31 6.74 9.85
N LEU A 124 0.22 5.42 9.61
CA LEU A 124 0.70 4.41 10.54
C LEU A 124 2.22 4.57 10.82
N LEU A 125 3.02 4.71 9.77
CA LEU A 125 4.48 4.84 9.91
C LEU A 125 4.89 6.12 10.63
N VAL A 126 4.16 7.22 10.43
CA VAL A 126 4.37 8.47 11.17
C VAL A 126 3.99 8.30 12.64
N LYS A 127 2.87 7.63 12.97
CA LYS A 127 2.43 7.37 14.36
C LYS A 127 3.54 6.70 15.18
N TYR A 128 4.24 5.73 14.59
CA TYR A 128 5.31 4.97 15.24
C TYR A 128 6.71 5.52 14.97
N ASN A 129 6.83 6.78 14.53
CA ASN A 129 8.11 7.46 14.24
C ASN A 129 9.05 6.69 13.29
N LYS A 130 8.52 5.85 12.40
CA LYS A 130 9.33 5.09 11.43
C LYS A 130 9.63 5.89 10.17
N VAL A 131 8.84 6.93 9.91
CA VAL A 131 9.02 7.89 8.82
C VAL A 131 8.81 9.31 9.35
N SER A 132 9.62 10.24 8.86
CA SER A 132 9.46 11.66 9.17
C SER A 132 8.06 12.20 8.80
N LYS A 133 7.43 12.91 9.74
CA LYS A 133 6.16 13.63 9.51
C LYS A 133 6.24 14.58 8.30
N GLY A 134 5.11 14.86 7.67
CA GLY A 134 5.02 15.80 6.56
C GLY A 134 3.68 15.70 5.83
N SER A 135 3.54 16.45 4.75
CA SER A 135 2.32 16.42 3.92
C SER A 135 2.12 15.04 3.30
N ARG A 136 1.00 14.40 3.63
CA ARG A 136 0.59 13.13 3.00
C ARG A 136 0.39 13.26 1.49
N PHE A 137 -0.03 14.44 1.01
CA PHE A 137 -0.20 14.71 -0.43
C PHE A 137 1.11 14.67 -1.20
N LEU A 138 2.22 15.05 -0.56
CA LEU A 138 3.54 15.06 -1.19
C LEU A 138 4.29 13.74 -0.99
N LYS A 139 4.06 13.08 0.16
CA LYS A 139 4.82 11.89 0.56
C LYS A 139 4.13 10.56 0.26
N ALA A 140 2.80 10.54 0.17
CA ALA A 140 2.02 9.31 0.19
C ALA A 140 0.64 9.44 -0.50
N PHE A 141 0.50 10.34 -1.48
CA PHE A 141 -0.72 10.41 -2.29
C PHE A 141 -0.77 9.19 -3.22
N PHE A 142 0.36 8.84 -3.83
CA PHE A 142 0.49 7.67 -4.69
C PHE A 142 1.46 6.63 -4.10
N PRO A 143 1.27 5.33 -4.37
CA PRO A 143 2.23 4.28 -4.00
C PRO A 143 3.66 4.58 -4.46
N ALA A 144 3.84 5.11 -5.68
CA ALA A 144 5.15 5.52 -6.19
C ALA A 144 5.83 6.58 -5.32
N GLN A 145 5.08 7.57 -4.83
CA GLN A 145 5.60 8.59 -3.92
C GLN A 145 5.97 8.00 -2.56
N LEU A 146 5.16 7.07 -2.06
CA LEU A 146 5.48 6.38 -0.81
C LEU A 146 6.76 5.55 -0.94
N ILE A 147 6.95 4.83 -2.06
CA ILE A 147 8.21 4.11 -2.33
C ILE A 147 9.40 5.07 -2.25
N PHE A 148 9.33 6.23 -2.90
CA PHE A 148 10.40 7.22 -2.84
C PHE A 148 10.66 7.72 -1.41
N THR A 149 9.60 8.03 -0.67
CA THR A 149 9.68 8.43 0.75
C THR A 149 10.35 7.35 1.59
N LEU A 150 9.95 6.09 1.44
CA LEU A 150 10.48 4.97 2.21
C LEU A 150 11.92 4.62 1.83
N LYS A 151 12.30 4.74 0.56
CA LYS A 151 13.71 4.59 0.14
C LYS A 151 14.61 5.65 0.77
N ARG A 152 14.15 6.90 0.84
CA ARG A 152 14.87 7.98 1.53
C ARG A 152 15.00 7.72 3.02
N GLU A 153 13.94 7.24 3.65
CA GLU A 153 13.95 6.92 5.08
C GLU A 153 14.84 5.71 5.37
N ALA A 154 14.76 4.66 4.54
CA ALA A 154 15.60 3.48 4.64
C ALA A 154 17.10 3.82 4.54
N LYS A 155 17.50 4.76 3.67
CA LYS A 155 18.88 5.24 3.59
C LYS A 155 19.37 5.90 4.89
N LYS A 156 18.48 6.54 5.65
CA LYS A 156 18.81 7.19 6.94
C LYS A 156 18.83 6.21 8.10
N SER A 157 17.86 5.30 8.13
CA SER A 157 17.56 4.45 9.29
C SER A 157 18.02 3.00 9.12
N GLY A 158 18.65 2.66 7.99
CA GLY A 158 19.18 1.32 7.71
C GLY A 158 18.10 0.27 7.42
N TYR A 159 16.91 0.67 6.95
CA TYR A 159 15.87 -0.31 6.62
C TYR A 159 16.25 -1.13 5.38
N GLN A 160 15.90 -2.41 5.41
CA GLN A 160 16.16 -3.31 4.27
C GLN A 160 15.12 -3.08 3.18
N ILE A 161 15.57 -3.09 1.93
CA ILE A 161 14.73 -2.92 0.75
C ILE A 161 15.01 -4.06 -0.20
N THR A 162 13.95 -4.74 -0.64
CA THR A 162 14.03 -5.75 -1.71
C THR A 162 13.04 -5.39 -2.80
N THR A 163 13.45 -5.46 -4.06
CA THR A 163 12.55 -5.24 -5.20
C THR A 163 12.57 -6.46 -6.12
N LYS A 164 11.39 -7.04 -6.36
CA LYS A 164 11.15 -8.08 -7.35
C LYS A 164 10.72 -7.44 -8.66
N ASN A 165 11.23 -7.95 -9.78
CA ASN A 165 10.80 -7.54 -11.12
C ASN A 165 9.38 -8.03 -11.45
N GLY A 166 8.63 -7.23 -12.19
CA GLY A 166 7.34 -7.61 -12.74
C GLY A 166 7.44 -8.20 -14.14
N ASP A 167 6.28 -8.47 -14.74
CA ASP A 167 6.19 -8.97 -16.11
C ASP A 167 6.90 -8.04 -17.11
N SER A 168 7.74 -8.61 -17.97
CA SER A 168 8.52 -7.91 -19.00
C SER A 168 7.66 -7.29 -20.09
N ARG A 169 6.41 -7.73 -20.26
CA ARG A 169 5.42 -7.16 -21.19
C ARG A 169 4.85 -5.84 -20.72
N ARG A 170 5.14 -5.43 -19.48
CA ARG A 170 4.63 -4.19 -18.88
C ARG A 170 5.75 -3.18 -18.67
N ILE A 171 5.37 -1.90 -18.70
CA ILE A 171 6.23 -0.79 -18.28
C ILE A 171 5.82 -0.42 -16.86
N TRP A 172 6.77 -0.56 -15.94
CA TRP A 172 6.57 -0.36 -14.52
C TRP A 172 7.16 0.97 -14.06
N ALA A 173 6.51 1.60 -13.08
CA ALA A 173 7.07 2.75 -12.37
C ALA A 173 8.29 2.39 -11.49
#